data_AF-A0A2R4AB38-F1
#
_entry.id   AF-A0A2R4AB38-F1
#
_cell.length_a   1.000
_cell.length_b   1.000
_cell.length_c   1.000
_cell.angle_alpha   90.00
_cell.angle_beta   90.00
_cell.angle_gamma   90.00
#
_symmetry.space_group_name_H-M   'P 1'
#
loop_
_entity.id
_entity.type
_entity.pdbx_description
1 polymer ?
#
loop_
_entity_poly.entity_id
_entity_poly.type
_entity_poly.pdbx_seq_one_letter_code
_entity_poly.pdbx_strand_id
1 'polypeptide(L)' 'MTHDEAERLSDTYRRRGKKVLVVRSDFLGDGYCVYVHLPESERTPKPSRTYQQKIWV' A
#
# COMPACT_ATOMS: atom_id res chain seq x y z
N MET A 1 10.46 0.25 9.52
CA MET A 1 9.27 -0.29 10.20
C MET A 1 9.64 -1.64 10.79
N THR A 2 9.42 -1.80 12.09
CA THR A 2 9.64 -3.06 12.81
C THR A 2 8.50 -4.06 12.51
N HIS A 3 8.69 -5.33 12.84
CA HIS A 3 7.68 -6.37 12.63
C HIS A 3 6.35 -6.03 13.33
N ASP A 4 6.41 -5.61 14.59
CA ASP A 4 5.23 -5.31 15.40
C ASP A 4 4.45 -4.11 14.87
N GLU A 5 5.15 -3.10 14.36
CA GLU A 5 4.52 -1.97 13.68
C GLU A 5 3.79 -2.42 12.40
N ALA A 6 4.43 -3.30 11.61
CA ALA A 6 3.85 -3.82 10.39
C ALA A 6 2.60 -4.68 10.66
N GLU A 7 2.60 -5.48 11.72
CA GLU A 7 1.43 -6.29 12.12
C GLU A 7 0.29 -5.44 12.69
N ARG A 8 0.57 -4.41 13.50
CA ARG A 8 -0.47 -3.48 13.96
C ARG A 8 -1.12 -2.73 12.80
N LEU A 9 -0.31 -2.34 11.81
CA LEU A 9 -0.80 -1.70 10.59
C LEU A 9 -1.63 -2.68 9.75
N SER A 10 -1.15 -3.91 9.56
CA SER A 10 -1.84 -4.94 8.79
C SER A 10 -3.20 -5.29 9.41
N ASP A 11 -3.28 -5.42 10.72
CA ASP A 11 -4.53 -5.72 11.43
C ASP A 11 -5.58 -4.62 11.26
N THR A 12 -5.16 -3.36 11.22
CA THR A 12 -6.04 -2.22 10.94
C THR A 12 -6.68 -2.32 9.54
N TYR A 13 -5.92 -2.76 8.54
CA TYR A 13 -6.45 -2.98 7.18
C TYR A 13 -7.27 -4.27 7.07
N ARG A 14 -6.88 -5.36 7.77
CA ARG A 14 -7.66 -6.61 7.83
C ARG A 14 -9.03 -6.38 8.46
N ARG A 15 -9.12 -5.62 9.55
CA ARG A 15 -10.41 -5.23 10.17
C ARG A 15 -11.32 -4.42 9.25
N ARG A 16 -10.75 -3.72 8.26
CA ARG A 16 -11.50 -3.02 7.19
C ARG A 16 -11.83 -3.91 6.00
N GLY A 17 -11.60 -5.23 6.10
CA GLY A 17 -11.87 -6.21 5.05
C GLY A 17 -10.92 -6.14 3.86
N LYS A 18 -9.78 -5.46 3.98
CA LYS A 18 -8.77 -5.41 2.90
C LYS A 18 -7.85 -6.62 2.99
N LYS A 19 -7.42 -7.14 1.83
CA LYS A 19 -6.40 -8.21 1.78
C LYS A 19 -5.02 -7.60 2.01
N VAL A 20 -4.24 -8.18 2.90
CA VAL A 20 -2.95 -7.62 3.33
C VAL A 20 -1.88 -8.71 3.33
N LEU A 21 -0.69 -8.37 2.85
CA LEU A 21 0.51 -9.21 2.90
C LEU A 21 1.64 -8.45 3.61
N VAL A 22 2.21 -9.04 4.66
CA VAL A 22 3.37 -8.51 5.36
C VAL A 22 4.60 -9.28 4.91
N VAL A 23 5.65 -8.57 4.50
CA VAL A 23 6.87 -9.17 3.95
C VAL A 23 8.09 -8.50 4.56
N ARG A 24 9.12 -9.28 4.91
CA ARG A 24 10.43 -8.71 5.26
C ARG A 24 11.10 -8.24 3.96
N SER A 25 11.52 -6.99 3.92
CA SER A 25 12.07 -6.40 2.71
C SER A 25 13.58 -6.39 2.75
N ASP A 26 14.23 -7.24 1.95
CA ASP A 26 15.69 -7.27 1.84
C ASP A 26 16.26 -5.96 1.24
N PHE A 27 15.44 -5.19 0.51
CA PHE A 27 15.82 -3.92 -0.12
C PHE A 27 15.85 -2.73 0.85
N LEU A 28 15.03 -2.76 1.91
CA LEU A 28 14.94 -1.69 2.92
C LEU A 28 15.78 -2.01 4.17
N GLY A 29 16.63 -3.04 4.14
CA GLY A 29 17.40 -3.56 5.28
C GLY A 29 16.56 -4.50 6.17
N ASP A 30 16.73 -4.45 7.49
CA ASP A 30 15.93 -5.25 8.45
C ASP A 30 14.49 -4.73 8.66
N GLY A 31 13.89 -4.21 7.59
CA GLY A 31 12.56 -3.62 7.60
C GLY A 31 11.47 -4.59 7.13
N TYR A 32 10.23 -4.27 7.50
CA TYR A 32 9.04 -4.93 6.99
C TYR A 32 8.26 -4.00 6.07
N CYS A 33 7.58 -4.57 5.09
CA CYS A 33 6.66 -3.92 4.17
C CYS A 33 5.26 -4.51 4.34
N VAL A 34 4.23 -3.67 4.20
CA VAL A 34 2.83 -4.06 4.24
C VAL A 34 2.20 -3.74 2.90
N TYR A 35 1.90 -4.78 2.11
CA TYR A 35 1.18 -4.66 0.86
C TYR A 35 -0.31 -4.79 1.12
N VAL A 36 -1.09 -3.78 0.73
CA VAL A 36 -2.54 -3.77 0.88
C VAL A 36 -3.18 -3.80 -0.50
N HIS A 37 -4.08 -4.76 -0.72
CA HIS A 37 -4.87 -4.80 -1.93
C HIS A 37 -5.97 -3.75 -1.86
N LEU A 38 -5.91 -2.79 -2.79
CA LEU A 38 -6.90 -1.73 -2.97
C LEU A 38 -7.63 -1.98 -4.31
N PRO A 39 -8.90 -2.43 -4.27
CA PRO A 39 -9.69 -2.62 -5.49
C PRO A 39 -9.83 -1.34 -6.32
N GLU A 40 -9.73 -0.18 -5.67
CA GLU A 40 -9.76 1.12 -6.33
C GLU A 40 -8.57 1.32 -7.27
N SER A 41 -7.43 0.67 -7.02
CA SER A 41 -6.22 0.72 -7.85
C SER A 41 -6.32 -0.09 -9.13
N GLU A 42 -7.24 -1.05 -9.22
CA GLU A 42 -7.49 -1.83 -10.45
C GLU A 42 -8.33 -1.04 -11.45
N ARG A 43 -9.04 0.00 -10.99
CA ARG A 43 -9.85 0.83 -11.85
C ARG A 43 -8.95 1.76 -12.63
N THR A 44 -9.14 1.82 -13.95
CA THR A 44 -8.49 2.83 -14.79
C THR A 44 -8.75 4.21 -14.20
N PRO A 45 -7.69 5.00 -13.89
CA PRO A 45 -7.88 6.31 -13.31
C PRO A 45 -8.72 7.14 -14.29
N LYS A 46 -9.87 7.62 -13.83
CA LYS A 46 -10.69 8.53 -14.63
C LYS A 46 -9.88 9.82 -14.76
N PRO A 47 -9.56 10.28 -15.98
CA PRO A 47 -8.82 11.52 -16.15
C PRO A 47 -9.64 12.66 -15.55
N SER A 48 -9.16 13.19 -14.42
CA SER A 48 -9.68 14.41 -13.83
C SER A 48 -8.83 15.58 -14.32
N ARG A 49 -9.39 16.80 -14.31
CA ARG A 49 -8.67 18.01 -14.69
C ARG A 49 -7.37 18.22 -13.88
N THR A 50 -7.30 17.65 -12.67
CA THR A 50 -6.14 17.67 -11.77
C THR A 50 -5.11 16.59 -12.10
N TYR A 51 -5.51 15.44 -12.65
CA TYR A 51 -4.63 14.31 -12.95
C TYR A 51 -3.71 14.58 -14.16
N GLN A 52 -4.14 15.43 -15.11
CA GLN A 52 -3.36 15.72 -16.32
C GLN A 52 -2.10 16.57 -16.10
N GLN A 53 -1.88 17.16 -14.91
CA GLN A 53 -0.75 18.08 -14.69
C GLN A 53 0.47 17.45 -14.00
N LYS A 54 0.49 16.15 -13.68
CA LYS A 54 1.57 15.53 -12.89
C LYS A 54 2.11 14.21 -13.43
N ILE A 55 2.23 14.10 -14.75
CA ILE A 55 2.90 12.97 -15.40
C ILE A 55 3.93 13.57 -16.37
N TRP A 56 5.12 13.86 -15.82
CA TRP A 56 6.41 14.19 -16.46
C TRP A 56 6.59 15.58 -17.10
N VAL A 57 7.26 16.47 -16.35
CA VAL A 57 8.33 17.35 -16.88
C VAL A 57 9.61 16.96 -16.15
#